data_AF-A0A2W6Y1J4-F1
#
_entry.id   AF-A0A2W6Y1J4-F1
#
_cell.length_a   1.000
_cell.length_b   1.000
_cell.length_c   1.000
_cell.angle_alpha   90.00
_cell.angle_beta   90.00
_cell.angle_gamma   90.00
#
_symmetry.space_group_name_H-M   'P 1'
#
loop_
_entity.id
_entity.type
_entity.pdbx_description
1 polymer ?
#
loop_
_entity_poly.entity_id
_entity_poly.type
_entity_poly.pdbx_seq_one_letter_code
_entity_poly.pdbx_strand_id
1 'polypeptide(L)'
;MRKKKEYINRYDLSPLASGGIIIHNMESERGDDAHDVFSPHRDLHYMLIVFVDGSVKFKIDFEDVPLKTVTLIRPGQIHQILEFGIIDP
;
A
#
# COMPACT_ATOMS: atom_id res chain seq x y z
N MET A 1 20.80 8.35 24.39
CA MET A 1 21.08 7.75 23.07
C MET A 1 20.10 8.30 22.05
N ARG A 2 20.57 8.84 20.93
CA ARG A 2 19.70 9.32 19.85
C ARG A 2 19.31 8.10 18.99
N LYS A 3 18.02 7.76 18.89
CA LYS A 3 17.57 6.67 18.02
C LYS A 3 18.01 6.96 16.57
N LYS A 4 18.53 5.95 15.88
CA LYS A 4 18.85 6.05 14.44
C LYS A 4 17.54 6.40 13.72
N LYS A 5 17.56 7.43 12.86
CA LYS A 5 16.40 7.74 12.02
C LYS A 5 16.27 6.59 11.02
N GLU A 6 15.17 5.85 11.10
CA GLU A 6 14.82 4.91 10.04
C GLU A 6 14.46 5.69 8.78
N TYR A 7 15.00 5.21 7.66
CA TYR A 7 14.69 5.77 6.36
C TYR A 7 13.42 5.11 5.85
N ILE A 8 12.42 5.92 5.50
CA ILE A 8 11.18 5.44 4.90
C ILE A 8 11.38 5.38 3.39
N ASN A 9 11.26 4.17 2.84
CA ASN A 9 11.47 3.94 1.41
C ASN A 9 10.49 4.75 0.57
N ARG A 10 10.95 5.10 -0.63
CA ARG A 10 10.15 5.84 -1.61
C ARG A 10 10.22 5.14 -2.95
N TYR A 11 9.08 4.87 -3.57
CA TYR A 11 9.00 4.20 -4.86
C TYR A 11 8.37 5.10 -5.93
N ASP A 12 8.85 4.95 -7.15
CA ASP A 12 8.24 5.52 -8.35
C ASP A 12 7.12 4.62 -8.86
N LEU A 13 6.35 5.09 -9.84
CA LEU A 13 5.41 4.22 -10.55
C LEU A 13 6.18 3.08 -11.23
N SER A 14 5.66 1.84 -11.14
CA SER A 14 6.28 0.69 -11.78
C SER A 14 6.55 0.95 -13.28
N PRO A 15 7.72 0.52 -13.81
CA PRO A 15 8.01 0.60 -15.24
C PRO A 15 7.08 -0.29 -16.09
N LEU A 16 6.32 -1.19 -15.46
CA LEU A 16 5.30 -2.01 -16.11
C LEU A 16 3.98 -1.26 -16.34
N ALA A 17 3.83 -0.05 -15.79
CA ALA A 17 2.63 0.74 -15.99
C ALA A 17 2.43 1.12 -17.46
N SER A 18 1.24 0.83 -17.99
CA SER A 18 0.85 1.20 -19.35
C SER A 18 0.03 2.48 -19.32
N GLY A 19 0.44 3.50 -20.08
CA GLY A 19 -0.24 4.80 -20.09
C GLY A 19 -0.23 5.53 -18.73
N GLY A 20 0.71 5.19 -17.85
CA GLY A 20 0.82 5.78 -16.50
C GLY A 20 -0.12 5.15 -15.46
N ILE A 21 -0.73 4.00 -15.77
CA ILE A 21 -1.58 3.25 -14.85
C ILE A 21 -1.10 1.80 -14.79
N ILE A 22 -1.11 1.24 -13.59
CA ILE A 22 -0.97 -0.20 -13.36
C ILE A 22 -2.11 -0.66 -12.46
N ILE A 23 -2.61 -1.86 -12.71
CA ILE A 23 -3.69 -2.47 -11.92
C ILE A 23 -3.12 -3.74 -11.31
N HIS A 24 -3.18 -3.77 -9.99
CA HIS A 24 -2.64 -4.83 -9.17
C HIS A 24 -3.79 -5.61 -8.52
N ASN A 25 -3.70 -6.94 -8.52
CA ASN A 25 -4.61 -7.78 -7.75
C ASN A 25 -3.89 -8.19 -6.45
N MET A 26 -4.37 -7.64 -5.34
CA MET A 26 -3.80 -7.80 -4.00
C MET A 26 -3.75 -9.25 -3.51
N GLU A 27 -4.60 -10.15 -4.01
CA GLU A 27 -4.57 -11.58 -3.66
C GLU A 27 -3.48 -12.34 -4.41
N SER A 28 -3.18 -11.90 -5.64
CA SER A 28 -2.33 -12.62 -6.59
C SER A 28 -0.85 -12.21 -6.54
N GLU A 29 -0.53 -11.13 -5.82
CA GLU A 29 0.80 -10.52 -5.92
C GLU A 29 1.81 -11.09 -4.95
N ARG A 30 2.47 -12.14 -5.45
CA ARG A 30 3.87 -12.49 -5.13
C ARG A 30 4.75 -12.33 -6.38
N GLY A 31 4.49 -11.32 -7.20
CA GLY A 31 5.22 -11.08 -8.46
C GLY A 31 6.47 -10.22 -8.27
N ASP A 32 7.44 -10.37 -9.18
CA ASP A 32 8.81 -9.81 -9.18
C ASP A 32 8.95 -8.28 -9.08
N ASP A 33 7.84 -7.54 -9.02
CA ASP A 33 7.77 -6.07 -8.93
C ASP A 33 7.22 -5.57 -7.58
N ALA A 34 6.95 -6.50 -6.65
CA ALA A 34 6.38 -6.21 -5.33
C ALA A 34 7.46 -5.70 -4.38
N HIS A 35 7.52 -4.38 -4.18
CA HIS A 35 8.19 -3.85 -3.01
C HIS A 35 7.44 -4.28 -1.74
N ASP A 36 8.15 -4.33 -0.61
CA ASP A 36 7.56 -4.75 0.66
C ASP A 36 6.46 -3.78 1.12
N VAL A 37 5.21 -4.20 0.93
CA VAL A 37 4.00 -3.45 1.30
C VAL A 37 3.70 -3.46 2.80
N PHE A 38 4.36 -4.33 3.58
CA PHE A 38 4.17 -4.45 5.02
C PHE A 38 5.10 -3.52 5.81
N SER A 39 6.21 -3.09 5.20
CA SER A 39 7.07 -2.05 5.77
C SER A 39 6.53 -0.66 5.44
N PRO A 40 6.69 0.36 6.32
CA PRO A 40 6.32 1.74 6.00
C PRO A 40 7.07 2.25 4.77
N HIS A 41 6.33 2.70 3.76
CA HIS A 41 6.87 3.31 2.55
C HIS A 41 5.94 4.40 2.04
N ARG A 42 6.35 5.09 0.98
CA ARG A 42 5.55 6.11 0.29
C ARG A 42 5.83 6.06 -1.19
N ASP A 43 4.87 6.52 -1.98
CA ASP A 43 5.00 6.52 -3.42
C ASP A 43 5.05 7.93 -4.00
N LEU A 44 5.57 8.05 -5.22
CA LEU A 44 5.49 9.27 -6.04
C LEU A 44 4.29 9.28 -7.00
N HIS A 45 3.37 8.33 -6.84
CA HIS A 45 2.15 8.20 -7.63
C HIS A 45 0.91 8.09 -6.71
N TYR A 46 -0.28 8.21 -7.31
CA TYR A 46 -1.54 7.96 -6.60
C TYR A 46 -1.84 6.47 -6.62
N MET A 47 -2.30 5.94 -5.49
CA MET A 47 -2.81 4.57 -5.41
C MET A 47 -4.29 4.59 -5.02
N LEU A 48 -5.14 4.07 -5.90
CA LEU A 48 -6.55 3.84 -5.63
C LEU A 48 -6.73 2.37 -5.29
N ILE A 49 -7.19 2.09 -4.08
CA ILE A 49 -7.50 0.74 -3.63
C ILE A 49 -9.02 0.58 -3.57
N VAL A 50 -9.51 -0.48 -4.20
CA VAL A 50 -10.93 -0.87 -4.19
C VAL A 50 -11.02 -2.22 -3.50
N PHE A 51 -11.73 -2.26 -2.37
CA PHE A 51 -11.96 -3.48 -1.61
C PHE A 51 -13.29 -4.08 -2.05
N VAL A 52 -13.21 -5.26 -2.64
CA VAL A 52 -14.36 -5.99 -3.17
C VAL A 52 -14.85 -7.09 -2.21
N ASP A 53 -13.94 -7.64 -1.41
CA ASP A 53 -14.19 -8.66 -0.39
C ASP A 53 -13.07 -8.64 0.67
N GLY A 54 -13.26 -9.35 1.76
CA GLY A 54 -12.28 -9.52 2.83
C GLY A 54 -12.10 -8.29 3.71
N SER A 55 -11.00 -8.32 4.47
CA SER A 55 -10.61 -7.29 5.40
C SER A 55 -9.12 -7.02 5.29
N VAL A 56 -8.76 -5.76 5.50
CA VAL A 56 -7.37 -5.33 5.51
C VAL A 56 -7.24 -4.13 6.44
N LYS A 57 -6.14 -4.10 7.17
CA LYS A 57 -5.79 -2.99 8.06
C LYS A 57 -4.63 -2.24 7.45
N PHE A 58 -4.83 -0.94 7.26
CA PHE A 58 -3.77 -0.04 6.83
C PHE A 58 -3.36 0.87 7.97
N LYS A 59 -2.09 1.24 7.95
CA LYS A 59 -1.64 2.47 8.60
C LYS A 59 -1.32 3.48 7.52
N ILE A 60 -1.93 4.66 7.55
CA ILE A 60 -1.64 5.78 6.63
C ILE A 60 -1.26 6.99 7.46
N ASP A 61 -0.14 7.62 7.14
CA ASP A 61 0.45 8.76 7.87
C ASP A 61 0.45 8.53 9.39
N PHE A 62 0.85 7.32 9.77
CA PHE A 62 0.95 6.83 11.16
C PHE A 62 -0.38 6.55 11.88
N GLU A 63 -1.51 6.76 11.23
CA GLU A 63 -2.86 6.49 11.77
C GLU A 63 -3.42 5.17 11.26
N ASP A 64 -4.09 4.41 12.13
CA ASP A 64 -4.82 3.21 11.71
C ASP A 64 -6.09 3.65 10.98
N VAL A 65 -6.21 3.24 9.72
CA VAL A 65 -7.34 3.63 8.88
C VAL A 65 -8.39 2.51 8.92
N PRO A 66 -9.65 2.80 9.28
CA PRO A 66 -10.71 1.80 9.26
C PRO A 66 -10.96 1.33 7.83
N LEU A 67 -11.43 0.08 7.69
CA LEU A 67 -11.76 -0.50 6.38
C LEU A 67 -12.80 0.39 5.68
N LYS A 68 -12.47 0.83 4.46
CA LYS A 68 -13.37 1.55 3.54
C LYS A 68 -13.44 0.77 2.25
N THR A 69 -14.56 0.78 1.54
CA THR A 69 -14.70 0.11 0.23
C THR A 69 -13.77 0.71 -0.83
N VAL A 70 -13.43 1.99 -0.70
CA VAL A 70 -12.50 2.70 -1.59
C VAL A 70 -11.59 3.60 -0.78
N THR A 71 -10.28 3.51 -1.04
CA THR A 71 -9.25 4.34 -0.40
C THR A 71 -8.31 4.91 -1.45
N LEU A 72 -8.06 6.21 -1.38
CA LEU A 72 -7.07 6.88 -2.22
C LEU A 72 -5.87 7.29 -1.35
N ILE A 73 -4.69 6.78 -1.71
CA ILE A 73 -3.41 7.20 -1.14
C ILE A 73 -2.76 8.18 -2.12
N ARG A 74 -2.36 9.33 -1.61
CA ARG A 74 -1.73 10.41 -2.40
C ARG A 74 -0.20 10.26 -2.40
N PRO A 75 0.49 10.79 -3.41
CA PRO A 75 1.95 10.84 -3.42
C PRO A 75 2.52 11.41 -2.11
N GLY A 76 3.51 10.72 -1.55
CA GLY A 76 4.21 11.11 -0.34
C GLY A 76 3.55 10.69 0.98
N GLN A 77 2.29 10.24 0.97
CA GLN A 77 1.67 9.66 2.16
C GLN A 77 2.35 8.34 2.51
N ILE A 78 2.70 8.20 3.79
CA ILE A 78 3.36 7.00 4.29
C ILE A 78 2.29 5.96 4.54
N HIS A 79 2.44 4.77 3.99
CA HIS A 79 1.48 3.70 4.17
C HIS A 79 2.16 2.35 4.33
N GLN A 80 1.42 1.43 4.96
CA GLN A 80 1.77 0.02 5.07
C GLN A 80 0.50 -0.80 5.30
N ILE A 81 0.52 -2.04 4.83
CA ILE A 81 -0.45 -3.06 5.19
C ILE A 81 -0.02 -3.67 6.52
N LEU A 82 -0.91 -3.69 7.51
CA LEU A 82 -0.66 -4.34 8.80
C LEU A 82 -1.14 -5.79 8.82
N GLU A 83 -2.27 -6.05 8.17
CA GLU A 83 -2.96 -7.33 8.20
C GLU A 83 -3.89 -7.44 6.99
N PHE A 84 -4.02 -8.65 6.42
CA PHE A 84 -5.05 -9.03 5.47
C PHE A 84 -5.77 -10.27 5.99
N GLY A 85 -7.09 -10.35 5.78
CA GLY A 85 -7.88 -11.51 6.19
C GLY A 85 -9.08 -11.68 5.27
N ILE A 86 -9.42 -12.92 4.93
CA ILE A 86 -10.67 -13.24 4.25
C ILE A 86 -11.79 -13.14 5.30
N ILE A 87 -12.88 -12.44 4.98
CA ILE A 87 -14.10 -12.50 5.78
C ILE A 87 -14.82 -13.76 5.31
N ASP A 88 -14.71 -14.85 6.07
CA ASP A 88 -15.53 -16.04 5.82
C ASP A 88 -17.01 -15.64 6.06
N PRO A 89 -17.91 -15.85 5.09
CA PRO A 89 -19.30 -15.40 5.17
C PRO A 89 -20.13 -16.13 6.24
#